data_AF-A0AA86Z238-F1
#
_entry.id   AF-A0AA86Z238-F1
#
_cell.length_a   1.000
_cell.length_b   1.000
_cell.length_c   1.000
_cell.angle_alpha   90.00
_cell.angle_beta   90.00
_cell.angle_gamma   90.00
#
_symmetry.space_group_name_H-M   'P 1'
#
loop_
_entity.id
_entity.type
_entity.pdbx_description
1 polymer ?
#
loop_
_entity_poly.entity_id
_entity_poly.type
_entity_poly.pdbx_seq_one_letter_code
_entity_poly.pdbx_strand_id
1 'polypeptide(L)'
;MAEKKSCTQALKEAGLSAIKACKLTSLPRATFYRRQLNWRERDRAVIDAIQSVLAKSPQSGFWKYYFRLRFQGYPFNHKRVYRRLGLNLKRRVKKYC
;
A
#
# COMPACT_ATOMS: atom_id res chain seq x y z
N MET A 1 10.89 11.44 13.03
CA MET A 1 10.87 11.97 11.64
C MET A 1 9.68 12.88 11.36
N ALA A 2 8.47 12.54 11.82
CA ALA A 2 7.28 13.40 11.66
C ALA A 2 7.43 14.76 12.38
N GLU A 3 7.95 14.76 13.60
CA GLU A 3 8.21 15.97 14.40
C GLU A 3 9.17 16.94 13.71
N LYS A 4 10.30 16.43 13.17
CA LYS A 4 11.27 17.25 12.44
C LYS A 4 10.66 17.88 11.18
N LYS A 5 9.78 17.16 10.48
CA LYS A 5 9.02 17.72 9.35
C LYS A 5 8.04 18.81 9.78
N SER A 6 7.33 18.59 10.89
CA SER A 6 6.42 19.59 11.46
C SER A 6 7.18 20.87 11.81
N CYS A 7 8.35 20.74 12.44
CA CYS A 7 9.22 21.87 12.76
C CYS A 7 9.73 22.59 11.50
N THR A 8 10.18 21.86 10.46
CA THR A 8 10.56 22.50 9.19
C THR A 8 9.42 23.24 8.51
N GLN A 9 8.20 22.72 8.64
CA GLN A 9 7.00 23.29 8.04
C GLN A 9 6.63 24.59 8.73
N ALA A 10 6.63 24.62 10.08
CA ALA A 10 6.41 25.83 10.86
C ALA A 10 7.46 26.92 10.57
N LEU A 11 8.74 26.55 10.43
CA LEU A 11 9.80 27.49 10.06
C LEU A 11 9.61 28.07 8.65
N LYS A 12 9.11 27.28 7.70
CA LYS A 12 8.78 27.74 6.35
C LYS A 12 7.60 28.71 6.37
N GLU A 13 6.58 28.43 7.17
CA GLU A 13 5.40 29.29 7.36
C GLU A 13 5.76 30.62 8.03
N ALA A 14 6.75 30.62 8.91
CA ALA A 14 7.34 31.82 9.50
C ALA A 14 8.20 32.66 8.52
N GLY A 15 8.26 32.29 7.24
CA GLY A 15 8.92 33.07 6.17
C GLY A 15 10.34 32.62 5.80
N LEU A 16 10.86 31.54 6.39
CA LEU A 16 12.15 30.99 5.97
C LEU A 16 12.04 30.20 4.67
N SER A 17 13.08 30.26 3.83
CA SER A 17 13.16 29.39 2.66
C SER A 17 13.26 27.92 3.11
N ALA A 18 12.64 27.01 2.34
CA ALA A 18 12.66 25.58 2.65
C ALA A 18 14.08 25.01 2.83
N ILE A 19 15.08 25.61 2.16
CA ILE A 19 16.50 25.24 2.29
C ILE A 19 17.03 25.61 3.67
N LYS A 20 16.78 26.84 4.15
CA LYS A 20 17.21 27.29 5.48
C LYS A 20 16.53 26.50 6.59
N ALA A 21 15.23 26.28 6.48
CA ALA A 21 14.45 25.47 7.43
C ALA A 21 14.96 24.01 7.52
N CYS A 22 15.26 23.38 6.38
CA CYS A 22 15.82 22.01 6.35
C CYS A 22 17.22 21.94 6.95
N LYS A 23 18.08 22.94 6.71
CA LYS A 23 19.43 23.00 7.30
C LYS A 23 19.37 23.12 8.83
N LEU A 24 18.50 24.00 9.36
CA LEU A 24 18.34 24.23 10.80
C LEU A 24 17.86 22.98 11.57
N THR A 25 17.02 22.17 10.95
CA THR A 25 16.42 20.96 11.55
C THR A 25 17.19 19.67 11.22
N SER A 26 18.31 19.79 10.50
CA SER A 26 19.11 18.68 9.97
C SER A 26 18.27 17.66 9.18
N LEU A 27 17.27 18.14 8.43
CA LEU A 27 16.38 17.31 7.62
C LEU A 27 16.82 17.35 6.14
N PRO A 28 16.97 16.20 5.46
CA PRO A 28 17.28 16.20 4.04
C PRO A 28 16.15 16.83 3.24
N ARG A 29 16.46 17.72 2.29
CA ARG A 29 15.47 18.44 1.48
C ARG A 29 14.50 17.49 0.76
N ALA A 30 14.98 16.36 0.24
CA ALA A 30 14.13 15.35 -0.41
C ALA A 30 13.07 14.79 0.55
N THR A 31 13.40 14.65 1.83
CA THR A 31 12.50 14.14 2.86
C THR A 31 11.39 15.15 3.14
N PHE A 32 11.66 16.45 3.10
CA PHE A 32 10.65 17.51 3.29
C PHE A 32 9.52 17.41 2.26
N TYR A 33 9.86 17.31 0.97
CA TYR A 33 8.87 17.21 -0.10
C TYR A 33 8.21 15.83 -0.22
N ARG A 34 8.86 14.77 0.23
CA ARG A 34 8.29 13.42 0.14
C ARG A 34 7.05 13.31 1.03
N ARG A 35 5.86 13.17 0.42
CA ARG A 35 4.66 12.77 1.16
C ARG A 35 4.85 11.40 1.79
N GLN A 36 4.56 11.30 3.08
CA GLN A 36 4.35 10.01 3.72
C GLN A 36 3.01 9.50 3.20
N LEU A 37 3.05 8.55 2.26
CA LEU A 37 1.83 7.88 1.81
C LEU A 37 1.72 6.57 2.57
N ASN A 38 0.66 6.46 3.36
CA ASN A 38 0.29 5.22 4.03
C ASN A 38 -0.14 4.21 2.96
N TRP A 39 0.71 3.21 2.72
CA TRP A 39 0.41 2.16 1.75
C TRP A 39 -0.88 1.40 2.10
N ARG A 40 -1.20 1.30 3.40
CA ARG A 40 -2.44 0.69 3.92
C ARG A 40 -3.68 1.43 3.45
N GLU A 41 -3.65 2.77 3.41
CA GLU A 41 -4.77 3.58 2.92
C GLU A 41 -4.92 3.42 1.41
N ARG A 42 -3.80 3.46 0.68
CA ARG A 42 -3.79 3.29 -0.79
C ARG A 42 -4.33 1.94 -1.26
N ASP A 43 -4.09 0.89 -0.50
CA ASP A 43 -4.50 -0.46 -0.86
C ASP A 43 -5.73 -0.96 -0.10
N ARG A 44 -6.35 -0.10 0.72
CA ARG A 44 -7.56 -0.43 1.48
C ARG A 44 -8.65 -0.99 0.56
N ALA A 45 -8.95 -0.29 -0.54
CA ALA A 45 -9.94 -0.73 -1.53
C ALA A 45 -9.63 -2.11 -2.15
N VAL A 46 -8.35 -2.44 -2.32
CA VAL A 46 -7.94 -3.76 -2.83
C VAL A 46 -8.13 -4.83 -1.76
N ILE A 47 -7.79 -4.52 -0.51
CA ILE A 47 -7.93 -5.43 0.64
C ILE A 47 -9.41 -5.73 0.91
N ASP A 48 -10.27 -4.71 0.88
CA ASP A 48 -11.71 -4.87 1.14
C ASP A 48 -12.36 -5.74 0.06
N ALA A 49 -12.01 -5.53 -1.22
CA ALA A 49 -12.45 -6.37 -2.32
C ALA A 49 -11.87 -7.81 -2.25
N ILE A 50 -10.70 -7.98 -1.63
CA ILE A 50 -10.15 -9.31 -1.30
C ILE A 50 -10.97 -10.01 -0.24
N GLN A 51 -11.28 -9.33 0.86
CA GLN A 51 -12.07 -9.90 1.94
C GLN A 51 -13.48 -10.30 1.47
N SER A 52 -14.13 -9.46 0.67
CA SER A 52 -15.49 -9.72 0.18
C SER A 52 -15.60 -10.98 -0.70
N VAL A 53 -14.59 -11.24 -1.54
CA VAL A 53 -14.56 -12.41 -2.43
C VAL A 53 -14.04 -13.66 -1.72
N LEU A 54 -13.09 -13.53 -0.78
CA LEU A 54 -12.61 -14.66 0.04
C LEU A 54 -13.71 -15.19 0.96
N ALA A 55 -14.53 -14.32 1.56
CA ALA A 55 -15.66 -14.73 2.39
C ALA A 55 -16.65 -15.65 1.64
N LYS A 56 -16.81 -15.44 0.32
CA LYS A 56 -17.70 -16.24 -0.53
C LYS A 56 -17.07 -17.55 -1.00
N SER A 57 -15.74 -17.64 -1.08
CA SER A 57 -15.06 -18.84 -1.57
C SER A 57 -13.62 -18.94 -1.08
N PRO A 58 -13.37 -19.58 0.07
CA PRO A 58 -12.05 -19.61 0.70
C PRO A 58 -11.03 -20.49 -0.05
N GLN A 59 -11.48 -21.46 -0.85
CA GLN A 59 -10.59 -22.41 -1.57
C GLN A 59 -10.39 -22.07 -3.06
N SER A 60 -10.87 -20.92 -3.53
CA SER A 60 -10.68 -20.49 -4.90
C SER A 60 -9.22 -20.15 -5.18
N GLY A 61 -8.62 -20.78 -6.19
CA GLY A 61 -7.28 -20.41 -6.67
C GLY A 61 -7.21 -18.96 -7.18
N PHE A 62 -6.00 -18.39 -7.23
CA PHE A 62 -5.74 -16.98 -7.58
C PHE A 62 -6.50 -16.51 -8.83
N TRP A 63 -6.45 -17.27 -9.92
CA TRP A 63 -7.10 -16.89 -11.18
C TRP A 63 -8.61 -16.79 -11.06
N LYS A 64 -9.26 -17.76 -10.39
CA LYS A 64 -10.71 -17.72 -10.15
C LYS A 64 -11.10 -16.52 -9.31
N TYR A 65 -10.28 -16.20 -8.30
CA TYR A 65 -10.45 -15.01 -7.49
C TYR A 65 -10.31 -13.73 -8.35
N TYR A 66 -9.22 -13.58 -9.12
CA TYR A 66 -8.96 -12.40 -9.96
C TYR A 66 -10.06 -12.14 -10.99
N PHE A 67 -10.55 -13.20 -11.67
CA PHE A 67 -11.66 -13.06 -12.62
C PHE A 67 -12.95 -12.59 -11.95
N ARG A 68 -13.22 -13.01 -10.70
CA ARG A 68 -14.40 -12.53 -9.96
C ARG A 68 -14.32 -11.04 -9.63
N LEU A 69 -13.15 -10.49 -9.27
CA LEU A 69 -13.04 -9.03 -9.10
C LEU A 69 -13.24 -8.30 -10.41
N ARG A 70 -12.72 -8.86 -11.51
CA ARG A 70 -12.89 -8.23 -12.82
C ARG A 70 -14.35 -8.23 -13.25
N PHE A 71 -15.08 -9.29 -12.94
CA PHE A 71 -16.53 -9.37 -13.16
C PHE A 71 -17.31 -8.38 -12.28
N GLN A 72 -16.83 -8.10 -11.07
CA GLN A 72 -17.37 -7.04 -10.20
C GLN A 72 -16.97 -5.62 -10.65
N GLY A 73 -16.25 -5.48 -11.77
CA GLY A 73 -15.89 -4.20 -12.35
C GLY A 73 -14.64 -3.54 -11.76
N TYR A 74 -13.88 -4.22 -10.89
CA TYR A 74 -12.67 -3.64 -10.31
C TYR A 74 -11.51 -3.63 -11.34
N PRO A 75 -10.93 -2.46 -11.68
CA PRO A 75 -9.83 -2.36 -12.64
C PRO A 75 -8.46 -2.59 -11.97
N PHE A 76 -8.34 -3.60 -11.11
CA PHE A 76 -7.09 -3.86 -10.42
C PHE A 76 -6.11 -4.63 -11.31
N ASN A 77 -4.85 -4.21 -11.31
CA ASN A 77 -3.77 -4.97 -11.95
C ASN A 77 -3.55 -6.29 -11.19
N HIS A 78 -3.58 -7.43 -11.90
CA HIS A 78 -3.33 -8.75 -11.33
C HIS A 78 -2.03 -8.83 -10.52
N LYS A 79 -0.96 -8.13 -10.91
CA LYS A 79 0.30 -8.11 -10.13
C LYS A 79 0.11 -7.47 -8.76
N ARG A 80 -0.71 -6.42 -8.67
CA ARG A 80 -0.99 -5.69 -7.43
C ARG A 80 -1.84 -6.54 -6.48
N VAL A 81 -2.81 -7.27 -7.03
CA VAL A 81 -3.66 -8.23 -6.30
C VAL A 81 -2.84 -9.43 -5.83
N TYR A 82 -1.98 -9.99 -6.68
CA TYR A 82 -1.09 -11.12 -6.36
C TYR A 82 -0.16 -10.81 -5.18
N ARG A 83 0.49 -9.63 -5.20
CA ARG A 83 1.36 -9.18 -4.10
C ARG A 83 0.62 -9.03 -2.77
N ARG A 84 -0.68 -8.73 -2.79
CA ARG A 84 -1.50 -8.50 -1.59
C ARG A 84 -2.06 -9.79 -1.01
N LEU A 85 -2.37 -10.78 -1.85
CA LEU A 85 -2.91 -12.06 -1.43
C LEU A 85 -1.86 -13.00 -0.82
N GLY A 86 -0.57 -12.79 -1.11
CA GLY A 86 0.51 -13.57 -0.48
C GLY A 86 0.28 -15.07 -0.52
N LEU A 87 -0.26 -15.58 -1.64
CA LEU A 87 -0.66 -16.98 -1.81
C LEU A 87 0.57 -17.88 -1.89
N ASN A 88 1.22 -18.09 -0.73
CA ASN A 88 2.18 -19.15 -0.47
C ASN A 88 1.42 -20.47 -0.21
N LEU A 89 0.31 -20.73 -0.88
CA LEU A 89 -0.36 -22.02 -0.79
C LEU A 89 0.47 -23.01 -1.58
N LYS A 90 1.33 -23.76 -0.88
CA LYS A 90 2.05 -24.90 -1.46
C LYS A 90 1.02 -25.81 -2.13
N ARG A 91 1.29 -26.21 -3.38
CA ARG A 91 0.48 -27.16 -4.13
C ARG A 91 0.25 -28.39 -3.23
N ARG A 92 -1.01 -28.72 -2.93
CA ARG A 92 -1.33 -29.90 -2.11
C ARG A 92 -0.84 -31.13 -2.89
N VAL A 93 0.24 -31.76 -2.43
CA VAL A 93 0.82 -32.94 -3.07
C VAL A 93 -0.19 -34.08 -2.91
N LYS A 94 -0.42 -34.85 -3.99
CA LYS A 94 -1.26 -36.05 -3.94
C LYS A 94 -0.60 -36.99 -2.93
N LYS A 95 -1.28 -37.32 -1.82
CA LYS A 95 -0.86 -38.45 -1.00
C LYS A 95 -1.12 -39.69 -1.85
N TYR A 96 -0.07 -40.28 -2.39
CA TYR A 96 -0.14 -41.66 -2.84
C TYR A 96 -0.25 -42.50 -1.56
N CYS A 97 -1.25 -43.39 -1.52
CA CYS A 97 -1.42 -44.37 -0.45
C CYS A 97 -0.26 -45.38 -0.49
#